data_AF-A0A377BLM4-F1
#
_entry.id   AF-A0A377BLM4-F1
#
_cell.length_a   1.000
_cell.length_b   1.000
_cell.length_c   1.000
_cell.angle_alpha   90.00
_cell.angle_beta   90.00
_cell.angle_gamma   90.00
#
_symmetry.space_group_name_H-M   'P 1'
#
loop_
_entity.id
_entity.type
_entity.pdbx_description
1 polymer ?
#
loop_
_entity_poly.entity_id
_entity_poly.type
_entity_poly.pdbx_seq_one_letter_code
_entity_poly.pdbx_strand_id
1 'polypeptide(L)'
;MKKRKRGEKFEDNALPWDSIDAATYVKSGDLTAFEPELLKEHNARIAKDPEFQNIMKDIARFNAMKDKRNIVSLNYAVREKENNEDDATRLARLNERFKREGKPELKKLDDLPKDYQEPDPYLDETVNIALDLAKLEKARPAEQPAPVK
;
A
#
# COMPACT_ATOMS: atom_id res chain seq x y z
N MET A 1 10.55 6.48 -11.82
CA MET A 1 10.09 7.37 -10.72
C MET A 1 8.56 7.31 -10.62
N LYS A 2 8.02 6.66 -9.58
CA LYS A 2 6.56 6.47 -9.35
C LYS A 2 5.89 7.84 -9.10
N LYS A 3 5.14 8.38 -10.07
CA LYS A 3 4.46 9.68 -9.93
C LYS A 3 3.17 9.57 -9.13
N ARG A 4 3.25 9.60 -7.79
CA ARG A 4 2.13 10.11 -6.95
C ARG A 4 1.82 11.54 -7.45
N LYS A 5 0.56 11.96 -7.54
CA LYS A 5 0.14 13.29 -8.05
C LYS A 5 -0.32 14.26 -6.94
N ARG A 6 -0.01 13.92 -5.69
CA ARG A 6 -0.35 14.69 -4.49
C ARG A 6 0.89 14.79 -3.61
N GLY A 7 1.13 15.96 -3.06
CA GLY A 7 2.28 16.29 -2.20
C GLY A 7 2.86 17.64 -2.57
N GLU A 8 3.52 18.29 -1.61
CA GLU A 8 4.08 19.65 -1.70
C GLU A 8 4.90 19.90 -2.97
N LYS A 9 5.63 18.89 -3.45
CA LYS A 9 6.39 18.95 -4.71
C LYS A 9 5.58 19.17 -5.99
N PHE A 10 4.25 19.12 -5.95
CA PHE A 10 3.35 19.35 -7.08
C PHE A 10 2.53 20.63 -6.95
N GLU A 11 2.66 21.34 -5.83
CA GLU A 11 2.01 22.63 -5.64
C GLU A 11 2.78 23.71 -6.41
N ASP A 12 2.04 24.70 -6.89
CA ASP A 12 2.63 25.82 -7.63
C ASP A 12 3.51 26.66 -6.70
N ASN A 13 4.71 27.01 -7.17
CA ASN A 13 5.71 27.79 -6.43
C ASN A 13 6.16 27.16 -5.10
N ALA A 14 6.12 25.84 -4.98
CA ALA A 14 6.75 25.14 -3.86
C ALA A 14 8.25 25.48 -3.79
N LEU A 15 8.72 25.86 -2.59
CA LEU A 15 10.14 26.17 -2.38
C LEU A 15 11.00 24.93 -2.61
N PRO A 16 12.24 25.11 -3.12
CA PRO A 16 13.18 24.00 -3.22
C PRO A 16 13.50 23.48 -1.82
N TRP A 17 13.69 22.17 -1.72
CA TRP A 17 14.24 21.58 -0.51
C TRP A 17 15.68 22.08 -0.30
N ASP A 18 16.01 22.49 0.93
CA ASP A 18 17.34 22.89 1.34
C ASP A 18 17.66 22.26 2.71
N SER A 19 18.95 22.26 3.08
CA SER A 19 19.45 21.68 4.33
C SER A 19 20.36 22.65 5.07
N ILE A 20 20.27 22.64 6.40
CA ILE A 20 21.15 23.37 7.31
C ILE A 20 21.98 22.39 8.15
N ASP A 21 22.97 22.91 8.87
CA ASP A 21 23.78 22.11 9.79
C ASP A 21 22.91 21.38 10.82
N ALA A 22 23.28 20.14 11.12
CA ALA A 22 22.54 19.30 12.05
C ALA A 22 22.61 19.86 13.48
N ALA A 23 21.50 19.81 14.19
CA ALA A 23 21.48 20.11 15.63
C ALA A 23 22.26 19.05 16.42
N THR A 24 22.77 19.43 17.59
CA THR A 24 23.33 18.47 18.54
C THR A 24 22.21 17.69 19.21
N TYR A 25 22.11 16.38 18.96
CA TYR A 25 21.17 15.47 19.61
C TYR A 25 21.82 14.12 19.87
N VAL A 26 21.26 13.37 20.82
CA VAL A 26 21.64 11.97 21.09
C VAL A 26 20.50 11.09 20.60
N LYS A 27 20.82 10.08 19.78
CA LYS A 27 19.84 9.09 19.31
C LYS A 27 19.31 8.31 20.52
N SER A 28 18.03 7.95 20.55
CA SER A 28 17.46 7.11 21.63
C SER A 28 17.76 5.61 21.46
N GLY A 29 18.03 5.18 20.23
CA GLY A 29 18.37 3.81 19.87
C GLY A 29 18.68 3.70 18.38
N ASP A 30 19.05 2.50 17.94
CA ASP A 30 19.29 2.20 16.54
C ASP A 30 18.46 1.00 16.07
N LEU A 31 17.65 1.20 15.03
CA LEU A 31 16.80 0.19 14.42
C LEU A 31 17.36 -0.32 13.09
N THR A 32 18.46 0.24 12.57
CA THR A 32 19.00 -0.16 11.26
C THR A 32 19.44 -1.62 11.24
N ALA A 33 19.79 -2.18 12.41
CA ALA A 33 20.14 -3.59 12.55
C ALA A 33 18.95 -4.53 12.26
N PHE A 34 17.71 -4.09 12.46
CA PHE A 34 16.50 -4.89 12.26
C PHE A 34 15.92 -4.76 10.85
N GLU A 35 16.23 -3.67 10.14
CA GLU A 35 15.67 -3.36 8.82
C GLU A 35 15.78 -4.51 7.79
N PRO A 36 16.93 -5.19 7.61
CA PRO A 36 17.05 -6.24 6.60
C PRO A 36 16.15 -7.45 6.88
N GLU A 37 15.99 -7.80 8.15
CA GLU A 37 15.18 -8.94 8.58
C GLU A 37 13.69 -8.61 8.46
N LEU A 38 13.27 -7.43 8.93
CA LEU A 38 11.90 -6.94 8.77
C LEU A 38 11.50 -6.83 7.30
N LEU A 39 12.38 -6.32 6.45
CA LEU A 39 12.13 -6.18 5.02
C LEU A 39 11.98 -7.54 4.33
N LYS A 40 12.80 -8.53 4.70
CA LYS A 40 12.71 -9.89 4.16
C LYS A 40 11.38 -10.55 4.53
N GLU A 41 11.01 -10.51 5.81
CA GLU A 41 9.77 -11.12 6.29
C GLU A 41 8.53 -10.42 5.72
N HIS A 42 8.54 -9.08 5.66
CA HIS A 42 7.52 -8.28 4.99
C HIS A 42 7.33 -8.71 3.53
N ASN A 43 8.42 -8.74 2.75
CA ASN A 43 8.37 -9.11 1.34
C ASN A 43 7.84 -10.55 1.14
N ALA A 44 8.20 -11.48 2.03
CA ALA A 44 7.72 -12.85 1.97
C ALA A 44 6.21 -12.97 2.26
N ARG A 45 5.67 -12.12 3.16
CA ARG A 45 4.24 -12.08 3.48
C ARG A 45 3.42 -11.46 2.35
N ILE A 46 3.78 -10.26 1.91
CA ILE A 46 3.01 -9.55 0.85
C ILE A 46 3.04 -10.30 -0.49
N ALA A 47 4.06 -11.13 -0.74
CA ALA A 47 4.13 -11.97 -1.93
C ALA A 47 3.06 -13.08 -1.92
N LYS A 48 2.63 -13.53 -0.73
CA LYS A 48 1.61 -14.58 -0.55
C LYS A 48 0.21 -14.00 -0.33
N ASP A 49 0.12 -12.77 0.14
CA ASP A 49 -1.15 -12.10 0.42
C ASP A 49 -1.91 -11.73 -0.88
N PRO A 50 -3.12 -12.26 -1.11
CA PRO A 50 -3.91 -11.95 -2.28
C PRO A 50 -4.29 -10.46 -2.39
N GLU A 51 -4.47 -9.75 -1.27
CA GLU A 51 -4.79 -8.31 -1.28
C GLU A 51 -3.61 -7.49 -1.80
N PHE A 52 -2.39 -7.80 -1.36
CA PHE A 52 -1.19 -7.16 -1.89
C PHE A 52 -0.95 -7.53 -3.35
N GLN A 53 -1.20 -8.77 -3.76
CA GLN A 53 -1.13 -9.16 -5.18
C GLN A 53 -2.12 -8.35 -6.04
N ASN A 54 -3.33 -8.13 -5.56
CA ASN A 54 -4.33 -7.31 -6.23
C ASN A 54 -3.90 -5.84 -6.31
N ILE A 55 -3.33 -5.28 -5.23
CA ILE A 55 -2.74 -3.94 -5.24
C ILE A 55 -1.61 -3.84 -6.28
N MET A 56 -0.74 -4.85 -6.40
CA MET A 56 0.34 -4.83 -7.40
C MET A 56 -0.20 -4.87 -8.83
N LYS A 57 -1.26 -5.66 -9.09
CA LYS A 57 -1.97 -5.66 -10.38
C LYS A 57 -2.60 -4.30 -10.68
N ASP A 58 -3.19 -3.64 -9.69
CA ASP A 58 -3.76 -2.30 -9.84
C ASP A 58 -2.71 -1.24 -10.12
N ILE A 59 -1.57 -1.31 -9.44
CA ILE A 59 -0.43 -0.43 -9.72
C ILE A 59 0.05 -0.63 -11.16
N ALA A 60 0.14 -1.88 -11.64
CA ALA A 60 0.53 -2.17 -13.02
C ALA A 60 -0.50 -1.63 -14.02
N ARG A 61 -1.79 -1.87 -13.80
CA ARG A 61 -2.89 -1.36 -14.62
C ARG A 61 -2.89 0.17 -14.67
N PHE A 62 -2.79 0.82 -13.52
CA PHE A 62 -2.72 2.27 -13.42
C PHE A 62 -1.51 2.82 -14.19
N ASN A 63 -0.34 2.21 -14.03
CA ASN A 63 0.87 2.65 -14.72
C ASN A 63 0.77 2.52 -16.24
N ALA A 64 0.08 1.50 -16.76
CA ALA A 64 -0.18 1.32 -18.19
C ALA A 64 -1.22 2.32 -18.73
N MET A 65 -2.22 2.68 -17.93
CA MET A 65 -3.31 3.59 -18.33
C MET A 65 -3.02 5.07 -18.05
N LYS A 66 -2.00 5.40 -17.26
CA LYS A 66 -1.70 6.78 -16.81
C LYS A 66 -1.56 7.78 -17.96
N ASP A 67 -1.05 7.34 -19.11
CA ASP A 67 -0.77 8.20 -20.26
C ASP A 67 -2.05 8.64 -20.97
N LYS A 68 -3.10 7.81 -20.91
CA LYS A 68 -4.43 8.10 -21.44
C LYS A 68 -5.38 8.71 -20.39
N ARG A 69 -4.92 8.95 -19.15
CA ARG A 69 -5.79 9.41 -18.05
C ARG A 69 -6.53 10.71 -18.35
N ASN A 70 -5.93 11.61 -19.14
CA ASN A 70 -6.53 12.91 -19.48
C ASN A 70 -7.32 12.86 -20.80
N ILE A 71 -7.44 11.69 -21.44
CA ILE A 71 -8.10 11.50 -22.73
C ILE A 71 -9.24 10.51 -22.52
N VAL A 72 -10.47 11.02 -22.47
CA VAL A 72 -11.67 10.20 -22.29
C VAL A 72 -12.30 9.94 -23.65
N SER A 73 -12.62 8.68 -23.95
CA SER A 73 -13.37 8.32 -25.15
C SER A 73 -14.80 8.87 -25.08
N LEU A 74 -15.28 9.52 -26.14
CA LEU A 74 -16.67 9.95 -26.29
C LEU A 74 -17.56 8.88 -26.93
N ASN A 75 -16.99 7.72 -27.28
CA ASN A 75 -17.77 6.61 -27.82
C ASN A 75 -18.46 5.85 -26.69
N TYR A 76 -19.79 5.83 -26.73
CA TYR A 76 -20.63 5.16 -25.74
C TYR A 76 -20.26 3.68 -25.55
N ALA A 77 -20.12 2.90 -26.63
CA ALA A 77 -19.83 1.47 -26.55
C ALA A 77 -18.46 1.19 -25.93
N VAL A 78 -17.47 2.07 -26.15
CA VAL A 78 -16.15 1.97 -25.50
C VAL A 78 -16.26 2.24 -24.01
N ARG A 79 -16.99 3.28 -23.60
CA ARG A 79 -17.18 3.64 -22.18
C ARG A 79 -18.01 2.61 -21.42
N GLU A 80 -19.05 2.07 -22.05
CA GLU A 80 -19.87 0.99 -21.49
C GLU A 80 -19.02 -0.27 -21.25
N LYS A 81 -18.17 -0.63 -22.23
CA LYS A 81 -17.24 -1.75 -22.07
C LYS A 81 -16.25 -1.53 -20.92
N GLU A 82 -15.63 -0.36 -20.83
CA GLU A 82 -14.71 -0.02 -19.74
C GLU A 82 -15.37 -0.14 -18.36
N ASN A 83 -16.59 0.41 -18.20
CA ASN A 83 -17.33 0.33 -16.95
C ASN A 83 -17.68 -1.13 -16.60
N ASN A 84 -18.17 -1.91 -17.57
CA ASN A 84 -18.51 -3.31 -17.35
C ASN A 84 -17.28 -4.15 -16.96
N GLU A 85 -16.11 -3.87 -17.55
CA GLU A 85 -14.84 -4.52 -17.18
C GLU A 85 -14.41 -4.15 -15.74
N ASP A 86 -14.60 -2.90 -15.33
CA ASP A 86 -14.32 -2.43 -13.97
C ASP A 86 -15.26 -3.07 -12.93
N ASP A 87 -16.55 -3.10 -13.22
CA ASP A 87 -17.56 -3.72 -12.36
C ASP A 87 -17.34 -5.23 -12.22
N ALA A 88 -17.06 -5.91 -13.34
CA ALA A 88 -16.72 -7.34 -13.33
C ALA A 88 -15.44 -7.62 -12.52
N THR A 89 -14.42 -6.77 -12.65
CA THR A 89 -13.18 -6.89 -11.88
C THR A 89 -13.43 -6.67 -10.39
N ARG A 90 -14.24 -5.67 -10.02
CA ARG A 90 -14.58 -5.40 -8.62
C ARG A 90 -15.42 -6.52 -8.02
N LEU A 91 -16.41 -7.03 -8.75
CA LEU A 91 -17.24 -8.15 -8.32
C LEU A 91 -16.42 -9.43 -8.13
N ALA A 92 -15.53 -9.75 -9.08
CA ALA A 92 -14.65 -10.91 -8.97
C ALA A 92 -13.78 -10.85 -7.70
N ARG A 93 -13.20 -9.68 -7.38
CA ARG A 93 -12.39 -9.50 -6.16
C ARG A 93 -13.21 -9.66 -4.88
N LEU A 94 -14.42 -9.11 -4.85
CA LEU A 94 -15.31 -9.25 -3.70
C LEU A 94 -15.70 -10.72 -3.49
N ASN A 95 -16.00 -11.44 -4.57
CA ASN A 95 -16.34 -12.86 -4.50
C ASN A 95 -15.13 -13.74 -4.13
N GLU A 96 -13.93 -13.45 -4.65
CA GLU A 96 -12.69 -14.11 -4.21
C GLU A 96 -12.47 -13.93 -2.70
N ARG A 97 -12.72 -12.72 -2.18
CA ARG A 97 -12.62 -12.42 -0.75
C ARG A 97 -13.71 -13.14 0.06
N PHE A 98 -14.96 -13.08 -0.37
CA PHE A 98 -16.07 -13.73 0.33
C PHE A 98 -15.92 -15.24 0.36
N LYS A 99 -15.44 -15.84 -0.73
CA LYS A 99 -15.08 -17.27 -0.78
C LYS A 99 -13.98 -17.63 0.21
N ARG A 100 -12.96 -16.77 0.36
CA ARG A 100 -11.89 -16.94 1.36
C ARG A 100 -12.40 -16.78 2.80
N GLU A 101 -13.35 -15.89 3.01
CA GLU A 101 -13.99 -15.63 4.32
C GLU A 101 -15.14 -16.59 4.65
N GLY A 102 -15.53 -17.47 3.73
CA GLY A 102 -16.69 -18.37 3.90
C GLY A 102 -18.05 -17.65 3.86
N LYS A 103 -18.10 -16.43 3.32
CA LYS A 103 -19.32 -15.63 3.12
C LYS A 103 -19.99 -15.97 1.78
N PRO A 104 -21.31 -15.75 1.66
CA PRO A 104 -22.01 -15.96 0.40
C PRO A 104 -21.48 -15.00 -0.67
N GLU A 105 -21.28 -15.52 -1.89
CA GLU A 105 -20.89 -14.72 -3.06
C GLU A 105 -22.00 -13.75 -3.47
N LEU A 106 -21.60 -12.58 -3.98
CA LEU A 106 -22.51 -11.59 -4.53
C LEU A 106 -22.84 -11.92 -5.99
N LYS A 107 -24.12 -11.79 -6.35
CA LYS A 107 -24.58 -11.96 -7.75
C LYS A 107 -24.34 -10.72 -8.59
N LYS A 108 -24.45 -9.54 -7.97
CA LYS A 108 -24.20 -8.24 -8.60
C LYS A 108 -23.58 -7.28 -7.58
N LEU A 109 -22.91 -6.25 -8.10
CA LEU A 109 -22.22 -5.26 -7.28
C LEU A 109 -23.18 -4.48 -6.37
N ASP A 110 -24.45 -4.30 -6.80
CA ASP A 110 -25.50 -3.63 -6.03
C ASP A 110 -25.93 -4.38 -4.77
N ASP A 111 -25.64 -5.69 -4.69
CA ASP A 111 -25.95 -6.49 -3.50
C ASP A 111 -24.92 -6.25 -2.37
N LEU A 112 -23.84 -5.48 -2.63
CA LEU A 112 -22.87 -5.11 -1.63
C LEU A 112 -23.52 -4.15 -0.61
N PRO A 113 -23.48 -4.48 0.70
CA PRO A 113 -23.99 -3.58 1.74
C PRO A 113 -23.30 -2.21 1.67
N LYS A 114 -24.07 -1.12 1.85
CA LYS A 114 -23.50 0.25 1.81
C LYS A 114 -22.57 0.56 2.98
N ASP A 115 -22.68 -0.21 4.06
CA ASP A 115 -21.82 -0.20 5.23
C ASP A 115 -20.64 -1.20 5.12
N TYR A 116 -20.43 -1.79 3.93
CA TYR A 116 -19.29 -2.67 3.69
C TYR A 116 -17.97 -1.92 3.92
N GLN A 117 -17.17 -2.43 4.85
CA GLN A 117 -15.82 -1.95 5.09
C GLN A 117 -14.84 -2.78 4.27
N GLU A 118 -14.11 -2.10 3.38
CA GLU A 118 -12.97 -2.71 2.71
C GLU A 118 -11.88 -3.02 3.76
N PRO A 119 -11.21 -4.18 3.67
CA PRO A 119 -10.12 -4.50 4.56
C PRO A 119 -8.97 -3.51 4.36
N ASP A 120 -8.19 -3.28 5.41
CA ASP A 120 -7.01 -2.44 5.37
C ASP A 120 -5.74 -3.31 5.36
N PRO A 121 -5.30 -3.79 4.17
CA PRO A 121 -4.14 -4.66 4.07
C PRO A 121 -2.84 -3.97 4.52
N TYR A 122 -2.78 -2.63 4.46
CA TYR A 122 -1.61 -1.91 4.95
C TYR A 122 -1.55 -1.91 6.47
N LEU A 123 -2.68 -1.71 7.14
CA LEU A 123 -2.75 -1.80 8.59
C LEU A 123 -2.42 -3.22 9.07
N ASP A 124 -3.04 -4.23 8.48
CA ASP A 124 -2.82 -5.64 8.86
C ASP A 124 -1.35 -6.05 8.70
N GLU A 125 -0.70 -5.66 7.60
CA GLU A 125 0.72 -5.95 7.42
C GLU A 125 1.61 -5.12 8.35
N THR A 126 1.20 -3.89 8.70
CA THR A 126 1.91 -3.07 9.69
C THR A 126 1.87 -3.71 11.08
N VAL A 127 0.76 -4.36 11.45
CA VAL A 127 0.67 -5.14 12.70
C VAL A 127 1.69 -6.28 12.69
N ASN A 128 1.84 -7.00 11.57
CA ASN A 128 2.86 -8.04 11.45
C ASN A 128 4.28 -7.50 11.62
N ILE A 129 4.59 -6.36 10.98
CA ILE A 129 5.89 -5.69 11.11
C ILE A 129 6.15 -5.27 12.56
N ALA A 130 5.16 -4.72 13.25
CA ALA A 130 5.28 -4.32 14.65
C ALA A 130 5.55 -5.52 15.58
N LEU A 131 4.89 -6.65 15.34
CA LEU A 131 5.14 -7.89 16.08
C LEU A 131 6.53 -8.46 15.82
N ASP A 132 7.01 -8.38 14.58
CA ASP A 132 8.37 -8.83 14.25
C ASP A 132 9.42 -7.94 14.93
N LEU A 133 9.21 -6.62 14.92
CA LEU A 133 10.08 -5.68 15.64
C LEU A 133 10.12 -6.02 17.13
N ALA A 134 8.97 -6.24 17.76
CA ALA A 134 8.90 -6.61 19.18
C ALA A 134 9.64 -7.92 19.50
N LYS A 135 9.60 -8.92 18.60
CA LYS A 135 10.36 -10.17 18.74
C LYS A 135 11.86 -9.93 18.61
N LEU A 136 12.26 -9.11 17.64
CA LEU A 136 13.66 -8.80 17.38
C LEU A 136 14.29 -7.98 18.52
N GLU A 137 13.58 -6.97 19.04
CA GLU A 137 14.02 -6.19 20.19
C GLU A 137 14.16 -7.06 21.45
N LYS A 138 13.26 -8.01 21.68
CA LYS A 138 13.35 -8.94 22.81
C LYS A 138 14.53 -9.91 22.69
N ALA A 139 14.85 -10.34 21.46
CA ALA A 139 15.95 -11.27 21.20
C ALA A 139 17.32 -10.57 21.19
N ARG A 140 17.36 -9.33 20.70
CA ARG A 140 18.53 -8.47 20.59
C ARG A 140 18.08 -7.06 20.99
N PRO A 141 18.29 -6.63 22.24
CA PRO A 141 17.99 -5.26 22.65
C PRO A 141 18.75 -4.30 21.73
N ALA A 142 18.08 -3.24 21.26
CA ALA A 142 18.73 -2.21 20.46
C ALA A 142 20.00 -1.72 21.20
N GLU A 143 21.13 -1.67 20.48
CA GLU A 143 22.38 -1.19 21.06
C GLU A 143 22.16 0.23 21.60
N GLN A 144 22.53 0.45 22.87
CA GLN A 144 22.52 1.79 23.43
C GLN A 144 23.48 2.65 22.60
N PRO A 145 23.07 3.87 22.21
CA PRO A 145 23.95 4.78 21.48
C PRO A 145 25.26 4.95 22.26
N ALA A 146 26.40 4.79 21.57
CA ALA A 146 27.70 5.03 22.18
C ALA A 146 27.72 6.44 22.82
N PRO A 147 28.29 6.61 24.03
CA PRO A 147 28.35 7.91 24.67
C PRO A 147 29.10 8.87 23.76
N VAL A 148 28.45 9.99 23.44
CA VAL A 148 29.04 11.09 22.68
C VAL A 148 30.22 11.62 23.50
N LYS A 149 31.43 11.57 22.93
CA LYS A 149 32.60 12.30 23.44
C LYS A 149 32.55 13.74 22.97
#